data_AF-A0A8T7AI17-F1
#
_entry.id   AF-A0A8T7AI17-F1
#
_cell.length_a   1.000
_cell.length_b   1.000
_cell.length_c   1.000
_cell.angle_alpha   90.00
_cell.angle_beta   90.00
_cell.angle_gamma   90.00
#
_symmetry.space_group_name_H-M   'P 1'
#
loop_
_entity.id
_entity.type
_entity.pdbx_description
1 polymer ?
#
loop_
_entity_poly.entity_id
_entity_poly.type
_entity_poly.pdbx_seq_one_letter_code
_entity_poly.pdbx_strand_id
1 'polypeptide(L)'
;YGGLRKQEEERRPMLLPWKTTKPDTVTLSTDIHLYYPSALQPDEWPRESAGKFVRVSEMFRYIIARADLEDSEKTSIEYSGSWSRITPWLPWMLMGQSPGHIFYIGIMGAYDNLDMLSDNARRYAEKHHPKYFDAPTKWEEPSLSSLEDYARTQKPAPVK
;
A
#
# COMPACT_ATOMS: atom_id res chain seq x y z
N TYR A 1 7.09 -8.72 2.50
CA TYR A 1 5.86 -8.62 1.70
C TYR A 1 5.71 -9.89 0.90
N GLY A 2 4.50 -10.46 0.91
CA GLY A 2 4.24 -11.74 0.27
C GLY A 2 4.78 -12.93 1.03
N GLY A 3 4.25 -14.12 0.72
CA GLY A 3 4.65 -15.38 1.35
C GLY A 3 6.07 -15.83 0.98
N LEU A 4 6.72 -15.13 0.03
CA LEU A 4 8.03 -15.48 -0.52
C LEU A 4 9.22 -15.10 0.39
N ARG A 5 9.04 -14.22 1.38
CA ARG A 5 10.12 -13.82 2.31
C ARG A 5 9.77 -14.20 3.74
N LYS A 6 10.38 -15.29 4.24
CA LYS A 6 10.37 -15.62 5.67
C LYS A 6 11.41 -14.74 6.37
N GLN A 7 10.97 -13.92 7.32
CA GLN A 7 11.87 -13.07 8.10
C GLN A 7 11.61 -13.33 9.58
N GLU A 8 12.57 -13.97 10.24
CA GLU A 8 12.60 -14.08 11.70
C GLU A 8 13.38 -12.88 12.22
N GLU A 9 12.68 -11.77 12.45
CA GLU A 9 13.28 -10.60 13.09
C GLU A 9 12.92 -10.54 14.58
N GLU A 10 13.92 -10.20 15.38
CA GLU A 10 13.75 -9.90 16.80
C GLU A 10 12.77 -8.73 16.97
N ARG A 11 11.75 -8.90 17.82
CA ARG A 11 10.75 -7.85 18.06
C ARG A 11 11.42 -6.65 18.71
N ARG A 12 11.33 -5.49 18.06
CA ARG A 12 11.84 -4.22 18.57
C ARG A 12 10.69 -3.22 18.75
N PRO A 13 10.80 -2.28 19.69
CA PRO A 13 9.84 -1.19 19.80
C PRO A 13 9.73 -0.44 18.47
N MET A 14 8.49 -0.15 18.06
CA MET A 14 8.21 0.64 16.86
C MET A 14 8.46 2.12 17.17
N LEU A 15 9.68 2.58 16.88
CA LEU A 15 10.04 3.99 17.02
C LEU A 15 9.81 4.69 15.68
N LEU A 16 8.90 5.66 15.68
CA LEU A 16 8.53 6.42 14.48
C LEU A 16 9.18 7.81 14.50
N PRO A 17 9.61 8.34 13.33
CA PRO A 17 10.33 9.61 13.24
C PRO A 17 9.36 10.81 13.22
N TRP A 18 8.61 11.00 14.32
CA TRP A 18 7.71 12.14 14.49
C TRP A 18 8.46 13.47 14.49
N LYS A 19 7.87 14.50 13.89
CA LYS A 19 8.42 15.87 13.91
C LYS A 19 7.32 16.90 14.14
N THR A 20 7.48 17.73 15.14
CA THR A 20 6.65 18.94 15.30
C THR A 20 7.09 19.96 14.27
N THR A 21 6.22 20.28 13.30
CA THR A 21 6.52 21.26 12.24
C THR A 21 5.94 22.64 12.52
N LYS A 22 4.88 22.68 13.35
CA LYS A 22 4.25 23.88 13.91
C LYS A 22 3.80 23.60 15.34
N PRO A 23 3.51 24.61 16.18
CA PRO A 23 3.07 24.40 17.56
C PRO A 23 1.90 23.41 17.70
N ASP A 24 0.98 23.38 16.73
CA ASP A 24 -0.25 22.58 16.68
C ASP A 24 -0.19 21.39 15.70
N THR A 25 0.93 21.19 14.99
CA THR A 25 1.03 20.22 13.89
C THR A 25 2.23 19.31 14.06
N VAL A 26 1.98 18.00 14.03
CA VAL A 26 3.00 16.95 13.96
C VAL A 26 2.97 16.32 12.58
N THR A 27 4.14 16.02 12.03
CA THR A 27 4.28 15.22 10.81
C THR A 27 4.97 13.90 11.11
N LEU A 28 4.58 12.89 10.34
CA LEU A 28 5.23 11.59 10.31
C LEU A 28 5.61 11.28 8.86
N SER A 29 6.79 10.72 8.67
CA SER A 29 7.27 10.24 7.37
C SER A 29 7.71 8.80 7.51
N THR A 30 7.04 7.89 6.80
CA THR A 30 7.42 6.48 6.75
C THR A 30 7.64 6.08 5.30
N ASP A 31 8.82 5.57 4.99
CA ASP A 31 9.19 5.16 3.65
C ASP A 31 9.54 3.67 3.67
N ILE A 32 8.96 2.92 2.74
CA ILE A 32 9.15 1.48 2.60
C ILE A 32 9.80 1.25 1.24
N HIS A 33 11.04 0.76 1.26
CA HIS A 33 11.77 0.38 0.06
C HIS A 33 11.87 -1.14 -0.02
N LEU A 34 11.23 -1.69 -1.05
CA LEU A 34 11.13 -3.12 -1.27
C LEU A 34 12.04 -3.52 -2.42
N TYR A 35 12.79 -4.59 -2.21
CA TYR A 35 13.51 -5.30 -3.25
C TYR A 35 13.41 -6.80 -2.96
N TYR A 36 12.64 -7.53 -3.77
CA TYR A 36 12.32 -8.93 -3.52
C TYR A 36 12.13 -9.71 -4.83
N PRO A 37 12.23 -11.05 -4.80
CA PRO A 37 11.98 -11.89 -5.97
C PRO A 37 10.57 -11.66 -6.52
N SER A 38 10.46 -11.48 -7.85
CA SER A 38 9.17 -11.33 -8.52
C SER A 38 8.42 -12.68 -8.53
N ALA A 39 7.12 -12.67 -8.25
CA ALA A 39 6.28 -13.84 -8.50
C ALA A 39 6.08 -14.11 -10.00
N LEU A 40 6.28 -13.09 -10.84
CA LEU A 40 6.21 -13.19 -12.30
C LEU A 40 7.65 -13.28 -12.84
N GLN A 41 8.19 -14.51 -12.92
CA GLN A 41 9.54 -14.71 -13.44
C GLN A 41 9.59 -14.52 -14.97
N PRO A 42 10.62 -13.86 -15.54
CA PRO A 42 10.62 -13.48 -16.97
C PRO A 42 10.58 -14.63 -17.98
N ASP A 43 11.02 -15.82 -17.59
CA ASP A 43 10.99 -17.04 -18.42
C ASP A 43 9.58 -17.58 -18.60
N GLU A 44 8.72 -17.42 -17.60
CA GLU A 44 7.30 -17.80 -17.68
C GLU A 44 6.40 -16.63 -18.10
N TRP A 45 6.73 -15.40 -17.66
CA TRP A 45 5.93 -14.19 -17.83
C TRP A 45 6.69 -13.10 -18.62
N PRO A 46 7.11 -13.35 -19.87
CA PRO A 46 8.02 -12.47 -20.59
C PRO A 46 7.45 -11.08 -20.87
N ARG A 47 6.11 -10.92 -20.92
CA ARG A 47 5.44 -9.66 -21.23
C ARG A 47 4.97 -8.92 -19.97
N GLU A 48 4.66 -9.63 -18.91
CA GLU A 48 4.17 -9.08 -17.64
C GLU A 48 5.31 -8.78 -16.67
N SER A 49 6.42 -9.51 -16.78
CA SER A 49 7.53 -9.42 -15.84
C SER A 49 8.40 -8.19 -16.10
N ALA A 50 8.56 -7.38 -15.06
CA ALA A 50 9.55 -6.30 -15.01
C ALA A 50 10.99 -6.80 -14.71
N GLY A 51 11.19 -8.10 -14.51
CA GLY A 51 12.48 -8.70 -14.17
C GLY A 51 12.39 -9.75 -13.05
N LYS A 52 13.53 -10.41 -12.77
CA LYS A 52 13.63 -11.46 -11.74
C LYS A 52 13.34 -10.95 -10.32
N PHE A 53 13.66 -9.68 -10.07
CA PHE A 53 13.39 -8.98 -8.83
C PHE A 53 12.51 -7.77 -9.13
N VAL A 54 11.59 -7.48 -8.22
CA VAL A 54 10.79 -6.27 -8.25
C VAL A 54 11.34 -5.28 -7.24
N ARG A 55 11.43 -4.02 -7.65
CA ARG A 55 11.82 -2.89 -6.81
C ARG A 55 10.64 -1.93 -6.70
N VAL A 56 10.19 -1.67 -5.47
CA VAL A 56 9.07 -0.76 -5.20
C VAL A 56 9.46 0.18 -4.07
N SER A 57 9.04 1.43 -4.16
CA SER A 57 9.10 2.37 -3.05
C SER A 57 7.70 2.86 -2.76
N GLU A 58 7.31 2.85 -1.48
CA GLU A 58 6.09 3.47 -0.98
C GLU A 58 6.46 4.50 0.07
N MET A 59 5.96 5.71 -0.08
CA MET A 59 6.35 6.86 0.75
C MET A 59 5.09 7.50 1.29
N PHE A 60 5.02 7.62 2.60
CA PHE A 60 3.85 8.12 3.30
C PHE A 60 4.22 9.40 4.03
N ARG A 61 3.36 10.40 3.93
CA ARG A 61 3.49 11.69 4.59
C ARG A 61 2.20 11.97 5.34
N TYR A 62 2.27 12.01 6.67
CA TYR A 62 1.13 12.28 7.54
C TYR A 62 1.25 13.68 8.12
N ILE A 63 0.12 14.37 8.21
CA ILE A 63 -0.07 15.67 8.86
C ILE A 63 -1.16 15.47 9.89
N ILE A 64 -0.81 15.68 11.16
CA ILE A 64 -1.59 15.26 12.31
C ILE A 64 -1.73 16.46 13.25
N ALA A 65 -2.95 16.67 13.77
CA ALA A 65 -3.16 17.65 14.83
C ALA A 65 -2.47 17.20 16.11
N ARG A 66 -1.63 18.06 16.68
CA ARG A 66 -0.85 17.72 17.87
C ARG A 66 -1.73 17.40 19.07
N ALA A 67 -2.82 18.15 19.24
CA ALA A 67 -3.76 17.95 20.34
C ALA A 67 -4.35 16.52 20.34
N ASP A 68 -4.64 15.97 19.15
CA ASP A 68 -5.16 14.61 19.03
C ASP A 68 -4.10 13.56 19.36
N LEU A 69 -2.84 13.81 18.99
CA LEU A 69 -1.73 12.90 19.29
C LEU A 69 -1.35 12.90 20.78
N GLU A 70 -1.59 14.01 21.48
CA GLU A 70 -1.32 14.16 22.92
C GLU A 70 -2.49 13.69 23.81
N ASP A 71 -3.65 13.41 23.23
CA ASP A 71 -4.84 12.92 23.94
C ASP A 71 -4.74 11.41 24.21
N SER A 72 -4.52 11.03 25.46
CA SER A 72 -4.37 9.63 25.88
C SER A 72 -5.66 8.82 25.83
N GLU A 73 -6.83 9.46 25.74
CA GLU A 73 -8.11 8.77 25.67
C GLU A 73 -8.44 8.31 24.24
N LYS A 74 -7.74 8.87 23.23
CA LYS A 74 -7.94 8.50 21.83
C LYS A 74 -7.22 7.21 21.48
N THR A 75 -7.96 6.25 20.94
CA THR A 75 -7.43 5.00 20.38
C THR A 75 -7.17 5.07 18.88
N SER A 76 -7.65 6.14 18.22
CA SER A 76 -7.43 6.48 16.82
C SER A 76 -7.46 8.00 16.66
N ILE A 77 -6.79 8.51 15.64
CA ILE A 77 -6.72 9.94 15.34
C ILE A 77 -6.94 10.19 13.85
N GLU A 78 -7.60 11.29 13.53
CA GLU A 78 -7.71 11.75 12.16
C GLU A 78 -6.35 12.28 11.67
N TYR A 79 -6.11 12.14 10.37
CA TYR A 79 -4.96 12.76 9.73
C TYR A 79 -5.28 13.05 8.27
N SER A 80 -4.50 13.95 7.68
CA SER A 80 -4.44 14.15 6.23
C SER A 80 -3.00 13.97 5.75
N GLY A 81 -2.82 13.64 4.49
CA GLY A 81 -1.50 13.29 4.01
C GLY A 81 -1.43 12.93 2.55
N SER A 82 -0.27 12.42 2.15
CA SER A 82 -0.05 11.88 0.83
C SER A 82 0.62 10.52 0.88
N TRP A 83 0.25 9.70 -0.09
CA TRP A 83 0.91 8.45 -0.39
C TRP A 83 1.46 8.54 -1.81
N SER A 84 2.74 8.22 -1.97
CA SER A 84 3.37 8.15 -3.27
C SER A 84 4.02 6.80 -3.44
N ARG A 85 3.95 6.25 -4.66
CA ARG A 85 4.53 4.95 -4.97
C ARG A 85 5.27 4.96 -6.30
N ILE A 86 6.46 4.39 -6.30
CA ILE A 86 7.24 4.11 -7.50
C ILE A 86 7.28 2.60 -7.68
N THR A 87 6.88 2.11 -8.85
CA THR A 87 6.83 0.68 -9.15
C THR A 87 7.05 0.46 -10.65
N PRO A 88 7.54 -0.71 -11.09
CA PRO A 88 7.63 -1.00 -12.52
C PRO A 88 6.26 -1.00 -13.20
N TRP A 89 6.24 -1.20 -14.52
CA TRP A 89 4.98 -1.40 -15.24
C TRP A 89 4.11 -2.49 -14.59
N LEU A 90 2.80 -2.27 -14.58
CA LEU A 90 1.86 -3.27 -14.05
C LEU A 90 1.79 -4.46 -15.02
N PRO A 91 1.58 -5.69 -14.51
CA PRO A 91 1.56 -6.89 -15.34
C PRO A 91 0.65 -6.79 -16.57
N TRP A 92 -0.58 -6.29 -16.37
CA TRP A 92 -1.59 -6.15 -17.42
C TRP A 92 -1.27 -5.10 -18.49
N MET A 93 -0.24 -4.27 -18.29
CA MET A 93 0.23 -3.33 -19.30
C MET A 93 1.11 -4.00 -20.36
N LEU A 94 1.59 -5.22 -20.10
CA LEU A 94 2.36 -6.04 -21.04
C LEU A 94 3.63 -5.37 -21.59
N MET A 95 4.28 -4.55 -20.76
CA MET A 95 5.47 -3.78 -21.13
C MET A 95 6.79 -4.54 -20.91
N GLY A 96 6.75 -5.69 -20.22
CA GLY A 96 7.92 -6.49 -19.87
C GLY A 96 9.00 -5.64 -19.21
N GLN A 97 10.22 -5.79 -19.70
CA GLN A 97 11.41 -5.06 -19.23
C GLN A 97 11.66 -3.75 -20.00
N SER A 98 10.65 -3.22 -20.70
CA SER A 98 10.78 -1.95 -21.42
C SER A 98 11.13 -0.81 -20.45
N PRO A 99 12.02 0.12 -20.83
CA PRO A 99 12.39 1.24 -19.97
C PRO A 99 11.18 2.05 -19.49
N GLY A 100 11.16 2.38 -18.19
CA GLY A 100 10.11 3.18 -17.57
C GLY A 100 9.58 2.58 -16.28
N HIS A 101 8.65 3.28 -15.65
CA HIS A 101 8.01 2.91 -14.40
C HIS A 101 6.74 3.74 -14.21
N ILE A 102 5.95 3.38 -13.21
CA ILE A 102 4.76 4.13 -12.78
C ILE A 102 5.08 4.90 -11.52
N PHE A 103 4.61 6.15 -11.49
CA PHE A 103 4.63 6.99 -10.32
C PHE A 103 3.20 7.34 -9.91
N TYR A 104 2.76 6.81 -8.77
CA TYR A 104 1.49 7.15 -8.16
C TYR A 104 1.67 8.30 -7.17
N ILE A 105 0.71 9.22 -7.19
CA ILE A 105 0.55 10.25 -6.17
C ILE A 105 -0.92 10.20 -5.75
N GLY A 106 -1.15 9.93 -4.47
CA GLY A 106 -2.46 9.90 -3.85
C GLY A 106 -2.50 10.83 -2.65
N ILE A 107 -3.69 11.36 -2.39
CA ILE A 107 -4.03 12.00 -1.12
C ILE A 107 -4.61 10.91 -0.23
N MET A 108 -4.19 10.87 1.03
CA MET A 108 -4.69 9.92 2.02
C MET A 108 -5.14 10.66 3.29
N GLY A 109 -6.00 10.01 4.06
CA GLY A 109 -6.43 10.49 5.36
C GLY A 109 -7.14 9.39 6.14
N ALA A 110 -7.32 9.64 7.42
CA ALA A 110 -8.21 8.89 8.29
C ALA A 110 -9.23 9.87 8.87
N TYR A 111 -10.50 9.47 8.89
CA TYR A 111 -11.63 10.29 9.32
C TYR A 111 -12.58 9.45 10.17
N ASP A 112 -13.21 10.07 11.16
CA ASP A 112 -14.14 9.41 12.08
C ASP A 112 -15.50 9.10 11.43
N ASN A 113 -15.74 9.62 10.23
CA ASN A 113 -16.94 9.38 9.45
C ASN A 113 -16.63 9.24 7.94
N LEU A 114 -17.68 8.99 7.16
CA LEU A 114 -17.59 8.71 5.73
C LEU A 114 -17.88 9.93 4.85
N ASP A 115 -17.97 11.14 5.43
CA ASP A 115 -18.42 12.34 4.73
C ASP A 115 -17.41 12.79 3.65
N MET A 116 -16.16 12.35 3.77
CA MET A 116 -15.10 12.59 2.78
C MET A 116 -15.23 11.70 1.53
N LEU A 117 -16.08 10.66 1.57
CA LEU A 117 -16.30 9.78 0.43
C LEU A 117 -17.34 10.37 -0.53
N SER A 118 -17.11 10.20 -1.84
CA SER A 118 -18.14 10.47 -2.84
C SER A 118 -19.37 9.60 -2.59
N ASP A 119 -20.56 10.19 -2.58
CA ASP A 119 -21.85 9.49 -2.47
C ASP A 119 -21.97 8.30 -3.42
N ASN A 120 -21.50 8.44 -4.66
CA ASN A 120 -21.58 7.38 -5.66
C ASN A 120 -20.68 6.20 -5.29
N ALA A 121 -19.44 6.48 -4.86
CA ALA A 121 -18.50 5.45 -4.41
C ALA A 121 -19.02 4.75 -3.15
N ARG A 122 -19.53 5.54 -2.19
CA ARG A 122 -20.10 5.04 -0.94
C ARG A 122 -21.29 4.11 -1.21
N ARG A 123 -22.30 4.54 -1.96
CA ARG A 123 -23.49 3.72 -2.26
C ARG A 123 -23.13 2.43 -3.00
N TYR A 124 -22.17 2.50 -3.94
CA TYR A 124 -21.70 1.31 -4.63
C TYR A 124 -21.04 0.33 -3.66
N ALA A 125 -20.13 0.82 -2.82
CA ALA A 125 -19.44 0.00 -1.82
C ALA A 125 -20.42 -0.59 -0.79
N GLU A 126 -21.40 0.18 -0.30
CA GLU A 126 -22.43 -0.30 0.64
C GLU A 126 -23.23 -1.46 0.04
N LYS A 127 -23.58 -1.37 -1.25
CA LYS A 127 -24.36 -2.39 -1.96
C LYS A 127 -23.55 -3.65 -2.29
N HIS A 128 -22.30 -3.49 -2.72
CA HIS A 128 -21.51 -4.58 -3.32
C HIS A 128 -20.41 -5.13 -2.41
N HIS A 129 -19.95 -4.33 -1.46
CA HIS A 129 -18.83 -4.65 -0.58
C HIS A 129 -19.02 -4.15 0.87
N PRO A 130 -20.17 -4.46 1.52
CA PRO A 130 -20.49 -3.94 2.86
C PRO A 130 -19.45 -4.30 3.93
N LYS A 131 -18.71 -5.39 3.74
CA LYS A 131 -17.65 -5.84 4.66
C LYS A 131 -16.53 -4.81 4.90
N TYR A 132 -16.34 -3.83 4.01
CA TYR A 132 -15.27 -2.84 4.13
C TYR A 132 -15.64 -1.64 5.01
N PHE A 133 -16.86 -1.59 5.55
CA PHE A 133 -17.28 -0.54 6.50
C PHE A 133 -17.04 -0.91 7.96
N ASP A 134 -16.68 -2.17 8.23
CA ASP A 134 -16.37 -2.66 9.57
C ASP A 134 -14.89 -3.04 9.66
N ALA A 135 -14.28 -2.74 10.80
CA ALA A 135 -12.92 -3.16 11.07
C ALA A 135 -12.83 -4.71 11.14
N PRO A 136 -11.80 -5.34 10.55
CA PRO A 136 -11.63 -6.78 10.63
C PRO A 136 -11.42 -7.23 12.08
N THR A 137 -12.12 -8.28 12.49
CA THR A 137 -12.04 -8.84 13.86
C THR A 137 -11.13 -10.07 13.96
N LYS A 138 -10.63 -10.55 12.82
CA LYS A 138 -9.79 -11.75 12.71
C LYS A 138 -8.69 -11.52 11.70
N TRP A 139 -7.56 -12.17 11.94
CA TRP A 139 -6.47 -12.23 10.97
C TRP A 139 -6.81 -13.21 9.85
N GLU A 140 -6.55 -12.84 8.60
CA GLU A 140 -6.77 -13.67 7.42
C GLU A 140 -5.46 -13.91 6.68
N GLU A 141 -5.22 -15.16 6.28
CA GLU A 141 -4.07 -15.61 5.48
C GLU A 141 -4.57 -16.30 4.20
N PRO A 142 -3.81 -16.26 3.08
CA PRO A 142 -2.48 -15.67 2.94
C PRO A 142 -2.53 -14.15 2.66
N SER A 143 -1.58 -13.41 3.24
CA SER A 143 -1.29 -12.02 2.81
C SER A 143 -0.43 -12.02 1.54
N LEU A 144 -1.07 -11.93 0.38
CA LEU A 144 -0.40 -11.95 -0.93
C LEU A 144 -0.03 -10.54 -1.41
N SER A 145 1.13 -10.42 -2.06
CA SER A 145 1.41 -9.27 -2.92
C SER A 145 0.54 -9.32 -4.18
N SER A 146 0.31 -8.15 -4.80
CA SER A 146 -0.44 -8.08 -6.07
C SER A 146 0.18 -8.92 -7.19
N LEU A 147 1.50 -9.16 -7.17
CA LEU A 147 2.17 -10.02 -8.15
C LEU A 147 1.91 -11.51 -7.88
N GLU A 148 1.90 -11.94 -6.63
CA GLU A 148 1.55 -13.32 -6.26
C GLU A 148 0.08 -13.62 -6.58
N ASP A 149 -0.82 -12.66 -6.31
CA ASP A 149 -2.23 -12.80 -6.66
C ASP A 149 -2.45 -12.83 -8.18
N TYR A 150 -1.74 -11.98 -8.94
CA TYR A 150 -1.77 -12.01 -10.40
C TYR A 150 -1.28 -13.35 -10.96
N ALA A 151 -0.16 -13.87 -10.45
CA ALA A 151 0.39 -15.16 -10.87
C ALA A 151 -0.59 -16.33 -10.62
N ARG A 152 -1.40 -16.24 -9.56
CA ARG A 152 -2.41 -17.26 -9.21
C ARG A 152 -3.67 -17.19 -10.05
N THR A 153 -4.09 -15.97 -10.41
CA THR A 153 -5.40 -15.73 -11.03
C THR A 153 -5.34 -15.57 -12.55
N GLN A 154 -4.15 -15.32 -13.11
CA GLN A 154 -3.96 -15.05 -14.54
C GLN A 154 -3.09 -16.12 -15.21
N LYS A 155 -2.96 -16.02 -16.54
CA LYS A 155 -2.02 -16.82 -17.35
C LYS A 155 -1.11 -15.87 -18.15
N PRO A 156 0.13 -16.27 -18.48
CA PRO A 156 1.01 -15.45 -19.31
C PRO A 156 0.38 -15.12 -20.65
N ALA A 157 0.49 -13.86 -21.07
CA ALA A 157 0.07 -13.43 -22.38
C ALA A 157 0.97 -14.06 -23.45
N PRO A 158 0.44 -14.41 -24.63
CA PRO A 158 1.23 -14.95 -25.73
C PRO A 158 2.38 -14.00 -26.10
N VAL A 159 3.56 -14.58 -26.32
CA VAL A 159 4.70 -13.88 -26.91
C VAL A 159 4.31 -13.44 -28.32
N LYS A 160 4.57 -12.18 -28.66
CA LYS A 160 4.34 -11.63 -30.01
C LYS A 160 5.48 -12.01 -30.95
#